data_AF-A0A9W9V608-F1
#
_entry.id   AF-A0A9W9V608-F1
#
_cell.length_a   1.000
_cell.length_b   1.000
_cell.length_c   1.000
_cell.angle_alpha   90.00
_cell.angle_beta   90.00
_cell.angle_gamma   90.00
#
_symmetry.space_group_name_H-M   'P 1'
#
loop_
_entity.id
_entity.type
_entity.pdbx_description
1 polymer ?
#
loop_
_entity_poly.entity_id
_entity_poly.type
_entity_poly.pdbx_seq_one_letter_code
_entity_poly.pdbx_strand_id
1 'polypeptide(L)'
;MSQSKNEPPSCSQEEFVDQPPLNPSEQFKCETKNNEPSEEDTCAGRQKAFPLSITLSYVKDWDTTDAFRELYQNWKDAILEQFDVDRLAFQPLYEDREDCVSIIVPDVSNRQERCRALGFIRYDKKTGRTILVNPCAQLKPEALELGHSSKRENPNLIGCHGEGLKLAALVMSRNGYRVKIATANSHWSFSFVGSRFRCMIKPSKMVESGPETDPTEDMARMHSHIERDVVVMVEPAKGKHGKKISLADFQTWVEVTLDIRGISYPSQVIETDVGDLILDPHFCGRIYLQGMLLPATSSRLKPYKLGYNFTQGRVNRDRQILVDKHEEANAVRQIWESAIQKNEKVVLPVYVDFLRNFPEAPDVESADVLLGDATKTLIWRRLLCDTGGKQFYYSEKSPSQVSATNHSMILFTFL
;
A
#
# COMPACT_ATOMS: atom_id res chain seq x y z
N MET A 1 44.93 61.24 -65.29
CA MET A 1 43.65 61.68 -65.89
C MET A 1 42.56 60.78 -65.29
N SER A 2 41.95 61.21 -64.20
CA SER A 2 40.60 61.82 -64.14
C SER A 2 39.56 60.73 -63.81
N GLN A 3 39.27 60.44 -62.54
CA GLN A 3 38.26 61.08 -61.65
C GLN A 3 36.81 60.61 -61.88
N SER A 4 36.17 60.11 -60.80
CA SER A 4 34.80 60.38 -60.31
C SER A 4 34.25 59.16 -59.56
N LYS A 5 34.34 59.10 -58.22
CA LYS A 5 33.44 59.65 -57.18
C LYS A 5 32.12 58.89 -57.01
N ASN A 6 31.96 58.23 -55.84
CA ASN A 6 30.92 58.54 -54.86
C ASN A 6 31.17 57.76 -53.55
N GLU A 7 31.57 58.49 -52.50
CA GLU A 7 31.20 58.19 -51.10
C GLU A 7 29.79 58.75 -50.83
N PRO A 8 29.05 58.25 -49.82
CA PRO A 8 29.05 58.93 -48.51
C PRO A 8 28.92 57.91 -47.34
N PRO A 9 28.68 58.31 -46.08
CA PRO A 9 29.71 58.56 -45.09
C PRO A 9 29.61 57.69 -43.83
N SER A 10 30.58 57.92 -42.95
CA SER A 10 30.82 57.40 -41.60
C SER A 10 29.64 57.23 -40.64
N CYS A 11 29.63 56.05 -40.02
CA CYS A 11 29.47 55.74 -38.59
C CYS A 11 28.94 56.85 -37.65
N SER A 12 27.73 56.63 -37.14
CA SER A 12 27.29 57.08 -35.81
C SER A 12 26.97 55.84 -34.97
N GLN A 13 27.59 55.79 -33.79
CA GLN A 13 27.38 54.77 -32.77
C GLN A 13 25.97 54.92 -32.19
N GLU A 14 25.21 53.82 -32.12
CA GLU A 14 24.08 53.70 -31.20
C GLU A 14 24.30 52.48 -30.31
N GLU A 15 24.17 52.72 -29.01
CA GLU A 15 24.40 51.81 -27.91
C GLU A 15 23.47 50.59 -27.96
N PHE A 16 24.05 49.39 -27.89
CA PHE A 16 23.31 48.18 -27.54
C PHE A 16 22.91 48.28 -26.05
N VAL A 17 21.68 48.71 -25.79
CA VAL A 17 21.04 48.51 -24.49
C VAL A 17 20.50 47.08 -24.46
N ASP A 18 21.18 46.24 -23.69
CA ASP A 18 20.78 44.88 -23.35
C ASP A 18 19.41 44.92 -22.64
N GLN A 19 18.34 44.48 -23.32
CA GLN A 19 17.04 44.28 -22.68
C GLN A 19 17.01 42.88 -22.04
N PRO A 20 16.61 42.75 -20.77
CA PRO A 20 16.56 41.46 -20.10
C PRO A 20 15.50 40.56 -20.73
N PRO A 21 15.71 39.23 -20.73
CA PRO A 21 14.74 38.29 -21.31
C PRO A 21 13.39 38.38 -20.57
N LEU A 22 12.33 38.44 -21.37
CA LEU A 22 10.94 38.48 -20.91
C LEU A 22 10.60 37.29 -19.98
N ASN A 23 9.84 37.61 -18.94
CA ASN A 23 9.44 36.70 -17.87
C ASN A 23 8.52 35.57 -18.41
N PRO A 24 8.72 34.28 -18.06
CA PRO A 24 7.93 33.14 -18.58
C PRO A 24 6.43 33.17 -18.23
N SER A 25 6.00 34.13 -17.42
CA SER A 25 4.65 34.28 -16.88
C SER A 25 3.68 35.05 -17.79
N GLU A 26 4.13 35.59 -18.93
CA GLU A 26 3.25 36.30 -19.88
C GLU A 26 2.92 35.49 -21.15
N GLN A 27 3.74 34.49 -21.53
CA GLN A 27 3.36 33.51 -22.56
C GLN A 27 2.25 32.55 -22.11
N PHE A 28 2.10 32.35 -20.80
CA PHE A 28 1.03 31.53 -20.22
C PHE A 28 -0.36 32.20 -20.19
N LYS A 29 -0.46 33.50 -20.51
CA LYS A 29 -1.73 34.26 -20.48
C LYS A 29 -2.42 34.41 -21.83
N CYS A 30 -1.77 34.00 -22.94
CA CYS A 30 -2.37 34.09 -24.28
C CYS A 30 -3.00 32.77 -24.77
N GLU A 31 -2.63 31.62 -24.18
CA GLU A 31 -3.23 30.32 -24.53
C GLU A 31 -4.43 29.92 -23.64
N THR A 32 -4.76 30.72 -22.63
CA THR A 32 -5.92 30.50 -21.73
C THR A 32 -7.17 31.30 -22.10
N LYS A 33 -7.21 31.96 -23.26
CA LYS A 33 -8.33 32.84 -23.67
C LYS A 33 -9.25 32.32 -24.77
N ASN A 34 -9.20 31.04 -25.12
CA ASN A 34 -10.19 30.42 -26.01
C ASN A 34 -10.74 29.14 -25.38
N ASN A 35 -11.64 29.31 -24.39
CA ASN A 35 -12.74 28.41 -24.06
C ASN A 35 -13.47 28.99 -22.84
N GLU A 36 -14.10 30.16 -23.01
CA GLU A 36 -15.23 30.50 -22.14
C GLU A 36 -16.38 29.56 -22.50
N PRO A 37 -17.01 28.87 -21.53
CA PRO A 37 -18.23 28.13 -21.79
C PRO A 37 -19.35 29.15 -22.01
N SER A 38 -19.94 29.13 -23.21
CA SER A 38 -21.20 29.81 -23.47
C SER A 38 -22.24 29.33 -22.45
N GLU A 39 -22.71 30.26 -21.63
CA GLU A 39 -23.87 30.10 -20.77
C GLU A 39 -25.11 29.89 -21.64
N GLU A 40 -25.49 28.62 -21.81
CA GLU A 40 -26.86 28.13 -22.04
C GLU A 40 -26.79 26.62 -22.34
N ASP A 41 -26.88 25.78 -21.31
CA ASP A 41 -27.44 24.43 -21.47
C ASP A 41 -27.81 23.85 -20.10
N THR A 42 -29.04 24.10 -19.65
CA THR A 42 -29.66 23.39 -18.54
C THR A 42 -29.97 21.96 -19.02
N CYS A 43 -29.02 21.02 -18.90
CA CYS A 43 -29.23 19.63 -19.28
C CYS A 43 -28.79 18.67 -18.17
N ALA A 44 -29.75 18.35 -17.28
CA ALA A 44 -29.63 17.25 -16.33
C ALA A 44 -29.40 15.92 -17.07
N GLY A 45 -28.40 15.13 -16.64
CA GLY A 45 -28.33 13.69 -16.95
C GLY A 45 -27.35 13.22 -18.03
N ARG A 46 -26.40 14.03 -18.52
CA ARG A 46 -25.42 13.56 -19.53
C ARG A 46 -24.32 12.68 -18.91
N GLN A 47 -24.05 11.54 -19.55
CA GLN A 47 -22.90 10.67 -19.26
C GLN A 47 -21.59 11.42 -19.59
N LYS A 48 -20.60 11.38 -18.70
CA LYS A 48 -19.29 12.02 -18.89
C LYS A 48 -18.19 10.98 -19.10
N ALA A 49 -17.33 11.22 -20.11
CA ALA A 49 -16.16 10.40 -20.40
C ALA A 49 -14.90 11.08 -19.86
N PHE A 50 -14.11 10.36 -19.09
CA PHE A 50 -12.84 10.82 -18.54
C PHE A 50 -11.71 9.99 -19.15
N PRO A 51 -10.91 10.55 -20.07
CA PRO A 51 -9.74 9.87 -20.58
C PRO A 51 -8.71 9.74 -19.45
N LEU A 52 -8.19 8.54 -19.26
CA LEU A 52 -7.07 8.29 -18.34
C LEU A 52 -5.85 8.19 -19.25
N SER A 53 -4.96 9.18 -19.23
CA SER A 53 -3.76 9.27 -20.09
C SER A 53 -2.71 8.20 -19.72
N ILE A 54 -3.13 6.94 -19.73
CA ILE A 54 -2.41 5.74 -19.32
C ILE A 54 -2.50 4.74 -20.46
N THR A 55 -1.36 4.24 -20.92
CA THR A 55 -1.29 3.29 -22.03
C THR A 55 -1.59 1.86 -21.56
N LEU A 56 -2.04 1.00 -22.46
CA LEU A 56 -2.30 -0.43 -22.16
C LEU A 56 -1.06 -1.17 -21.61
N SER A 57 0.13 -0.78 -22.08
CA SER A 57 1.42 -1.37 -21.68
C SER A 57 2.02 -0.74 -20.44
N TYR A 58 1.34 0.22 -19.83
CA TYR A 58 1.79 0.79 -18.57
C TYR A 58 1.69 -0.25 -17.44
N VAL A 59 2.64 -0.22 -16.51
CA VAL A 59 2.81 -1.27 -15.47
C VAL A 59 2.65 -2.69 -16.05
N LYS A 60 3.34 -2.97 -17.16
CA LYS A 60 3.21 -4.24 -17.91
C LYS A 60 3.50 -5.49 -17.07
N ASP A 61 4.35 -5.35 -16.06
CA ASP A 61 4.78 -6.45 -15.20
C ASP A 61 3.79 -6.70 -14.05
N TRP A 62 2.77 -5.85 -13.89
CA TRP A 62 1.70 -6.05 -12.91
C TRP A 62 0.65 -7.05 -13.41
N ASP A 63 0.20 -7.90 -12.49
CA ASP A 63 -0.88 -8.85 -12.69
C ASP A 63 -2.15 -8.50 -11.88
N THR A 64 -3.13 -9.40 -11.89
CA THR A 64 -4.40 -9.20 -11.18
C THR A 64 -4.25 -9.15 -9.65
N THR A 65 -3.18 -9.73 -9.14
CA THR A 65 -2.84 -9.80 -7.71
C THR A 65 -2.31 -8.43 -7.26
N ASP A 66 -1.48 -7.77 -8.07
CA ASP A 66 -1.08 -6.37 -7.86
C ASP A 66 -2.27 -5.41 -7.95
N ALA A 67 -3.15 -5.63 -8.92
CA ALA A 67 -4.36 -4.83 -9.04
C ALA A 67 -5.28 -4.98 -7.82
N PHE A 68 -5.48 -6.21 -7.34
CA PHE A 68 -6.29 -6.44 -6.14
C PHE A 68 -5.65 -5.83 -4.89
N ARG A 69 -4.33 -5.89 -4.75
CA ARG A 69 -3.58 -5.22 -3.66
C ARG A 69 -3.95 -3.75 -3.54
N GLU A 70 -3.97 -3.02 -4.66
CA GLU A 70 -4.37 -1.60 -4.69
C GLU A 70 -5.85 -1.39 -4.32
N LEU A 71 -6.76 -2.26 -4.79
CA LEU A 71 -8.18 -2.18 -4.44
C LEU A 71 -8.41 -2.47 -2.95
N TYR A 72 -7.77 -3.52 -2.43
CA TYR A 72 -7.82 -3.90 -1.03
C TYR A 72 -7.29 -2.80 -0.14
N GLN A 73 -6.16 -2.20 -0.50
CA GLN A 73 -5.58 -1.14 0.30
C GLN A 73 -6.46 0.11 0.29
N ASN A 74 -7.08 0.48 -0.84
CA ASN A 74 -8.06 1.56 -0.84
C ASN A 74 -9.27 1.25 0.05
N TRP A 75 -9.73 0.00 0.04
CA TRP A 75 -10.81 -0.45 0.91
C TRP A 75 -10.44 -0.41 2.40
N LYS A 76 -9.27 -0.93 2.76
CA LYS A 76 -8.74 -0.90 4.13
C LYS A 76 -8.54 0.53 4.63
N ASP A 77 -7.82 1.36 3.87
CA ASP A 77 -7.48 2.73 4.26
C ASP A 77 -8.74 3.57 4.50
N ALA A 78 -9.76 3.43 3.65
CA ALA A 78 -11.02 4.13 3.82
C ALA A 78 -11.77 3.70 5.10
N ILE A 79 -11.66 2.43 5.52
CA ILE A 79 -12.22 1.97 6.81
C ILE A 79 -11.44 2.58 7.98
N LEU A 80 -10.10 2.51 7.94
CA LEU A 80 -9.26 3.04 9.01
C LEU A 80 -9.47 4.54 9.21
N GLU A 81 -9.56 5.30 8.11
CA GLU A 81 -9.78 6.75 8.12
C GLU A 81 -11.20 7.13 8.58
N GLN A 82 -12.22 6.43 8.06
CA GLN A 82 -13.62 6.76 8.35
C GLN A 82 -14.03 6.46 9.79
N PHE A 83 -13.47 5.40 10.38
CA PHE A 83 -13.89 4.89 11.69
C PHE A 83 -12.82 5.04 12.79
N ASP A 84 -11.69 5.70 12.50
CA ASP A 84 -10.57 5.90 13.42
C ASP A 84 -10.12 4.60 14.10
N VAL A 85 -9.97 3.55 13.28
CA VAL A 85 -9.65 2.20 13.78
C VAL A 85 -8.15 2.03 13.86
N ASP A 86 -7.66 1.64 15.03
CA ASP A 86 -6.25 1.26 15.21
C ASP A 86 -5.88 0.04 14.36
N ARG A 87 -4.63 -0.02 13.90
CA ARG A 87 -4.08 -1.11 13.08
C ARG A 87 -4.36 -2.49 13.67
N LEU A 88 -4.22 -2.67 14.98
CA LEU A 88 -4.42 -3.96 15.65
C LEU A 88 -5.90 -4.29 15.87
N ALA A 89 -6.77 -3.28 15.87
CA ALA A 89 -8.22 -3.45 15.94
C ALA A 89 -8.83 -3.79 14.58
N PHE A 90 -8.14 -3.51 13.47
CA PHE A 90 -8.54 -3.93 12.12
C PHE A 90 -8.35 -5.44 11.94
N GLN A 91 -9.41 -6.22 12.21
CA GLN A 91 -9.38 -7.68 12.18
C GLN A 91 -10.47 -8.26 11.27
N PRO A 92 -10.32 -8.13 9.93
CA PRO A 92 -11.26 -8.72 8.99
C PRO A 92 -11.37 -10.23 9.17
N LEU A 93 -12.60 -10.75 9.12
CA LEU A 93 -12.93 -12.16 9.28
C LEU A 93 -13.31 -12.78 7.93
N TYR A 94 -12.65 -13.87 7.56
CA TYR A 94 -12.97 -14.67 6.39
C TYR A 94 -14.05 -15.71 6.70
N GLU A 95 -15.03 -15.84 5.80
CA GLU A 95 -16.02 -16.89 5.84
C GLU A 95 -16.25 -17.44 4.42
N ASP A 96 -16.17 -18.77 4.28
CA ASP A 96 -16.46 -19.47 3.03
C ASP A 96 -17.80 -20.20 3.11
N ARG A 97 -18.78 -19.73 2.35
CA ARG A 97 -20.14 -20.30 2.26
C ARG A 97 -20.34 -21.01 0.92
N GLU A 98 -21.45 -21.72 0.76
CA GLU A 98 -21.72 -22.49 -0.47
C GLU A 98 -21.75 -21.62 -1.73
N ASP A 99 -22.37 -20.43 -1.65
CA ASP A 99 -22.61 -19.52 -2.79
C ASP A 99 -21.60 -18.36 -2.87
N CYS A 100 -20.96 -18.01 -1.76
CA CYS A 100 -20.06 -16.87 -1.69
C CYS A 100 -18.92 -17.07 -0.69
N VAL A 101 -17.88 -16.24 -0.85
CA VAL A 101 -16.89 -15.96 0.19
C VAL A 101 -17.14 -14.53 0.66
N SER A 102 -17.05 -14.30 1.97
CA SER A 102 -17.12 -12.96 2.56
C SER A 102 -15.93 -12.67 3.45
N ILE A 103 -15.48 -11.41 3.41
CA ILE A 103 -14.52 -10.84 4.35
C ILE A 103 -15.22 -9.65 5.01
N ILE A 104 -15.42 -9.69 6.32
CA ILE A 104 -16.18 -8.66 7.05
C ILE A 104 -15.26 -8.05 8.11
N VAL A 105 -15.22 -6.72 8.20
CA VAL A 105 -14.55 -6.02 9.31
C VAL A 105 -15.57 -5.81 10.42
N PRO A 106 -15.50 -6.54 11.54
CA PRO A 106 -16.46 -6.37 12.63
C PRO A 106 -16.28 -5.00 13.30
N ASP A 107 -17.40 -4.39 13.70
CA ASP A 107 -17.38 -3.22 14.57
C ASP A 107 -17.29 -3.68 16.03
N VAL A 108 -16.11 -3.52 16.64
CA VAL A 108 -15.83 -3.98 18.01
C VAL A 108 -16.07 -2.89 19.07
N SER A 109 -16.52 -1.70 18.66
CA SER A 109 -16.76 -0.57 19.56
C SER A 109 -17.93 -0.82 20.53
N ASN A 110 -18.95 -1.58 20.10
CA ASN A 110 -20.13 -1.89 20.91
C ASN A 110 -20.35 -3.41 21.05
N ARG A 111 -19.70 -4.01 22.05
CA ARG A 111 -19.76 -5.47 22.33
C ARG A 111 -21.15 -6.01 22.71
N GLN A 112 -22.13 -5.14 22.92
CA GLN A 112 -23.47 -5.53 23.38
C GLN A 112 -24.45 -5.83 22.23
N GLU A 113 -24.16 -5.36 21.02
CA GLU A 113 -25.02 -5.56 19.85
C GLU A 113 -24.48 -6.66 18.93
N ARG A 114 -25.37 -7.57 18.50
CA ARG A 114 -25.02 -8.65 17.58
C ARG A 114 -24.90 -8.09 16.17
N CYS A 115 -23.71 -8.28 15.58
CA CYS A 115 -23.42 -8.17 14.15
C CYS A 115 -23.51 -6.74 13.56
N ARG A 116 -22.56 -5.87 13.93
CA ARG A 116 -22.21 -4.63 13.23
C ARG A 116 -20.89 -4.82 12.46
N ALA A 117 -20.72 -4.14 11.33
CA ALA A 117 -19.50 -4.20 10.53
C ALA A 117 -19.12 -2.84 9.94
N LEU A 118 -17.83 -2.62 9.71
CA LEU A 118 -17.27 -1.37 9.19
C LEU A 118 -17.05 -1.38 7.67
N GLY A 119 -17.25 -2.54 7.04
CA GLY A 119 -17.11 -2.75 5.61
C GLY A 119 -17.01 -4.23 5.29
N PHE A 120 -17.18 -4.58 4.01
CA PHE A 120 -17.08 -5.96 3.58
C PHE A 120 -16.49 -6.12 2.17
N ILE A 121 -15.93 -7.30 1.92
CA ILE A 121 -15.63 -7.83 0.59
C ILE A 121 -16.49 -9.09 0.40
N ARG A 122 -17.11 -9.23 -0.77
CA ARG A 122 -17.87 -10.42 -1.14
C ARG A 122 -17.43 -10.91 -2.50
N TYR A 123 -17.09 -12.20 -2.58
CA TYR A 123 -16.87 -12.92 -3.83
C TYR A 123 -18.05 -13.88 -4.07
N ASP A 124 -18.75 -13.71 -5.18
CA ASP A 124 -19.87 -14.55 -5.60
C ASP A 124 -19.35 -15.69 -6.50
N LYS A 125 -19.45 -16.94 -6.01
CA LYS A 125 -18.87 -18.13 -6.68
C LYS A 125 -19.57 -18.45 -8.00
N LYS A 126 -20.86 -18.13 -8.13
CA LYS A 126 -21.66 -18.44 -9.33
C LYS A 126 -21.31 -17.53 -10.50
N THR A 127 -21.19 -16.23 -10.22
CA THR A 127 -20.95 -15.19 -11.20
C THR A 127 -19.46 -14.93 -11.43
N GLY A 128 -18.60 -15.27 -10.45
CA GLY A 128 -17.17 -14.94 -10.49
C GLY A 128 -16.95 -13.44 -10.38
N ARG A 129 -17.69 -12.78 -9.48
CA ARG A 129 -17.68 -11.33 -9.24
C ARG A 129 -17.22 -11.07 -7.81
N THR A 130 -16.34 -10.07 -7.65
CA THR A 130 -15.90 -9.57 -6.35
C THR A 130 -16.43 -8.15 -6.15
N ILE A 131 -16.87 -7.84 -4.94
CA ILE A 131 -17.37 -6.53 -4.52
C ILE A 131 -16.62 -6.13 -3.25
N LEU A 132 -16.09 -4.91 -3.19
CA LEU A 132 -15.53 -4.29 -1.99
C LEU A 132 -16.38 -3.07 -1.65
N VAL A 133 -16.81 -2.94 -0.40
CA VAL A 133 -17.73 -1.89 0.04
C VAL A 133 -17.16 -1.12 1.23
N ASN A 134 -17.13 0.20 1.09
CA ASN A 134 -16.84 1.16 2.14
C ASN A 134 -18.10 1.96 2.46
N PRO A 135 -18.69 1.83 3.66
CA PRO A 135 -19.87 2.59 4.04
C PRO A 135 -19.53 4.07 4.23
N CYS A 136 -20.48 4.96 3.95
CA CYS A 136 -20.36 6.41 4.18
C CYS A 136 -19.17 7.09 3.48
N ALA A 137 -18.51 6.41 2.54
CA ALA A 137 -17.44 6.96 1.71
C ALA A 137 -18.01 7.49 0.39
N GLN A 138 -17.34 8.48 -0.21
CA GLN A 138 -17.69 8.97 -1.54
C GLN A 138 -16.45 9.27 -2.38
N LEU A 139 -16.49 8.89 -3.66
CA LEU A 139 -15.49 9.31 -4.65
C LEU A 139 -16.04 10.45 -5.50
N LYS A 140 -15.26 11.51 -5.57
CA LYS A 140 -15.52 12.65 -6.46
C LYS A 140 -14.71 12.50 -7.76
N PRO A 141 -15.17 13.05 -8.91
CA PRO A 141 -14.52 12.88 -10.20
C PRO A 141 -13.02 13.25 -10.24
N GLU A 142 -12.58 14.15 -9.37
CA GLU A 142 -11.17 14.56 -9.20
C GLU A 142 -10.26 13.38 -8.84
N ALA A 143 -10.81 12.31 -8.24
CA ALA A 143 -10.09 11.04 -8.03
C ALA A 143 -9.60 10.37 -9.32
N LEU A 144 -10.11 10.78 -10.50
CA LEU A 144 -9.65 10.32 -11.80
C LEU A 144 -8.47 11.14 -12.35
N GLU A 145 -8.14 12.28 -11.76
CA GLU A 145 -7.01 13.12 -12.16
C GLU A 145 -5.68 12.47 -11.74
N LEU A 146 -4.66 12.53 -12.60
CA LEU A 146 -3.34 12.01 -12.24
C LEU A 146 -2.73 12.85 -11.11
N GLY A 147 -2.13 12.19 -10.13
CA GLY A 147 -1.52 12.85 -8.97
C GLY A 147 -2.50 13.23 -7.86
N HIS A 148 -3.82 13.25 -8.07
CA HIS A 148 -4.76 13.58 -7.00
C HIS A 148 -4.83 12.43 -5.97
N SER A 149 -4.37 12.70 -4.75
CA SER A 149 -4.43 11.76 -3.62
C SER A 149 -4.76 12.50 -2.32
N SER A 150 -5.78 12.03 -1.61
CA SER A 150 -6.09 12.48 -0.25
C SER A 150 -5.06 11.96 0.78
N LYS A 151 -4.22 10.98 0.40
CA LYS A 151 -3.31 10.27 1.31
C LYS A 151 -1.94 10.94 1.48
N ARG A 152 -1.69 12.09 0.84
CA ARG A 152 -0.34 12.72 0.80
C ARG A 152 0.14 13.22 2.16
N GLU A 153 -0.78 13.60 3.04
CA GLU A 153 -0.46 14.22 4.33
C GLU A 153 -0.58 13.23 5.50
N ASN A 154 -1.05 12.00 5.26
CA ASN A 154 -1.23 10.99 6.29
C ASN A 154 -0.14 9.90 6.19
N PRO A 155 0.87 9.89 7.09
CA PRO A 155 1.96 8.91 7.05
C PRO A 155 1.49 7.47 7.36
N ASN A 156 0.27 7.31 7.89
CA ASN A 156 -0.30 6.00 8.21
C ASN A 156 -1.00 5.35 7.01
N LEU A 157 -1.08 6.02 5.86
CA LEU A 157 -1.70 5.49 4.64
C LEU A 157 -0.63 5.27 3.56
N ILE A 158 -0.67 4.13 2.86
CA ILE A 158 0.25 3.86 1.74
C ILE A 158 -0.36 4.37 0.42
N GLY A 159 0.47 4.80 -0.54
CA GLY A 159 0.00 5.20 -1.87
C GLY A 159 -0.29 6.70 -2.02
N CYS A 160 0.74 7.53 -1.81
CA CYS A 160 0.69 8.98 -1.94
C CYS A 160 0.52 9.51 -3.39
N HIS A 161 0.67 8.64 -4.40
CA HIS A 161 0.65 9.02 -5.82
C HIS A 161 -0.76 9.28 -6.37
N GLY A 162 -1.81 8.71 -5.76
CA GLY A 162 -3.20 8.92 -6.23
C GLY A 162 -3.56 8.16 -7.51
N GLU A 163 -2.75 7.16 -7.86
CA GLU A 163 -2.87 6.41 -9.11
C GLU A 163 -3.42 4.99 -8.93
N GLY A 164 -3.34 4.43 -7.72
CA GLY A 164 -3.61 3.01 -7.43
C GLY A 164 -4.94 2.51 -7.98
N LEU A 165 -6.02 3.26 -7.79
CA LEU A 165 -7.35 2.92 -8.34
C LEU A 165 -7.34 2.82 -9.87
N LYS A 166 -6.69 3.77 -10.55
CA LYS A 166 -6.62 3.85 -12.00
C LYS A 166 -5.76 2.71 -12.57
N LEU A 167 -4.64 2.41 -11.91
CA LEU A 167 -3.76 1.30 -12.28
C LEU A 167 -4.42 -0.06 -12.04
N ALA A 168 -5.10 -0.25 -10.92
CA ALA A 168 -5.86 -1.45 -10.64
C ALA A 168 -6.94 -1.68 -11.71
N ALA A 169 -7.69 -0.62 -12.05
CA ALA A 169 -8.70 -0.70 -13.09
C ALA A 169 -8.11 -1.04 -14.47
N LEU A 170 -6.94 -0.46 -14.81
CA LEU A 170 -6.22 -0.76 -16.05
C LEU A 170 -5.82 -2.24 -16.10
N VAL A 171 -5.16 -2.73 -15.06
CA VAL A 171 -4.60 -4.09 -15.02
C VAL A 171 -5.73 -5.13 -14.99
N MET A 172 -6.80 -4.91 -14.23
CA MET A 172 -7.99 -5.77 -14.27
C MET A 172 -8.62 -5.78 -15.67
N SER A 173 -8.74 -4.61 -16.31
CA SER A 173 -9.31 -4.49 -17.67
C SER A 173 -8.46 -5.21 -18.72
N ARG A 174 -7.12 -5.13 -18.60
CA ARG A 174 -6.16 -5.83 -19.46
C ARG A 174 -6.26 -7.35 -19.32
N ASN A 175 -6.63 -7.85 -18.14
CA ASN A 175 -6.75 -9.27 -17.83
C ASN A 175 -8.17 -9.84 -18.04
N GLY A 176 -9.02 -9.17 -18.80
CA GLY A 176 -10.35 -9.69 -19.17
C GLY A 176 -11.44 -9.49 -18.12
N TYR A 177 -11.21 -8.62 -17.14
CA TYR A 177 -12.21 -8.20 -16.16
C TYR A 177 -12.74 -6.81 -16.49
N ARG A 178 -13.82 -6.41 -15.82
CA ARG A 178 -14.37 -5.06 -15.84
C ARG A 178 -14.42 -4.54 -14.42
N VAL A 179 -13.89 -3.33 -14.25
CA VAL A 179 -14.03 -2.58 -12.99
C VAL A 179 -15.17 -1.57 -13.11
N LYS A 180 -16.07 -1.61 -12.13
CA LYS A 180 -17.13 -0.62 -11.95
C LYS A 180 -17.08 -0.07 -10.55
N ILE A 181 -17.52 1.17 -10.40
CA ILE A 181 -17.70 1.79 -9.08
C ILE A 181 -19.10 2.37 -9.01
N ALA A 182 -19.79 2.16 -7.90
CA ALA A 182 -21.03 2.86 -7.56
C ALA A 182 -20.76 3.74 -6.34
N THR A 183 -21.06 5.03 -6.45
CA THR A 183 -20.79 6.03 -5.40
C THR A 183 -21.55 7.31 -5.70
N ALA A 184 -22.03 8.01 -4.67
CA ALA A 184 -22.67 9.33 -4.76
C ALA A 184 -23.71 9.41 -5.89
N ASN A 185 -24.61 8.41 -5.97
CA ASN A 185 -25.63 8.31 -7.02
C ASN A 185 -25.07 8.28 -8.46
N SER A 186 -23.89 7.71 -8.64
CA SER A 186 -23.24 7.60 -9.95
C SER A 186 -22.60 6.24 -10.16
N HIS A 187 -22.56 5.80 -11.42
CA HIS A 187 -21.92 4.57 -11.86
C HIS A 187 -20.73 4.89 -12.74
N TRP A 188 -19.57 4.43 -12.31
CA TRP A 188 -18.30 4.59 -13.01
C TRP A 188 -17.96 3.25 -13.65
N SER A 189 -17.47 3.29 -14.88
CA SER A 189 -17.06 2.08 -15.61
C SER A 189 -15.78 2.30 -16.38
N PHE A 190 -14.79 1.47 -16.10
CA PHE A 190 -13.48 1.52 -16.73
C PHE A 190 -13.47 0.61 -17.95
N SER A 191 -12.97 1.11 -19.07
CA SER A 191 -12.91 0.34 -20.32
C SER A 191 -11.91 0.93 -21.31
N PHE A 192 -11.50 0.10 -22.27
CA PHE A 192 -10.76 0.54 -23.44
C PHE A 192 -11.71 0.95 -24.57
N VAL A 193 -11.38 2.03 -25.26
CA VAL A 193 -11.92 2.35 -26.59
C VAL A 193 -10.76 2.47 -27.55
N GLY A 194 -10.60 1.46 -28.40
CA GLY A 194 -9.35 1.24 -29.12
C GLY A 194 -8.21 1.00 -28.10
N SER A 195 -7.13 1.77 -28.22
CA SER A 195 -6.00 1.73 -27.30
C SER A 195 -6.12 2.70 -26.10
N ARG A 196 -7.17 3.52 -26.05
CA ARG A 196 -7.32 4.57 -25.02
C ARG A 196 -8.11 4.03 -23.83
N PHE A 197 -7.51 4.12 -22.64
CA PHE A 197 -8.17 3.78 -21.40
C PHE A 197 -9.00 4.96 -20.88
N ARG A 198 -10.24 4.70 -20.46
CA ARG A 198 -11.14 5.75 -19.95
C ARG A 198 -12.05 5.26 -18.85
N CYS A 199 -12.49 6.18 -18.02
CA CYS A 199 -13.61 5.99 -17.11
C CYS A 199 -14.85 6.69 -17.66
N MET A 200 -15.99 5.99 -17.69
CA MET A 200 -17.28 6.57 -18.03
C MET A 200 -18.12 6.71 -16.76
N ILE A 201 -18.53 7.93 -16.43
CA ILE A 201 -19.42 8.23 -15.30
C ILE A 201 -20.85 8.46 -15.83
N LYS A 202 -21.80 7.71 -15.28
CA LYS A 202 -23.24 7.84 -15.54
C LYS A 202 -23.96 8.17 -14.24
N PRO A 203 -24.75 9.25 -14.16
CA PRO A 203 -25.66 9.45 -13.04
C PRO A 203 -26.62 8.26 -12.92
N SER A 204 -26.90 7.83 -11.70
CA SER A 204 -28.00 6.93 -11.39
C SER A 204 -29.31 7.71 -11.39
N LYS A 205 -30.42 7.05 -11.68
CA LYS A 205 -31.73 7.66 -11.43
C LYS A 205 -31.86 7.83 -9.91
N MET A 206 -32.17 9.03 -9.44
CA MET A 206 -32.52 9.22 -8.04
C MET A 206 -33.68 8.29 -7.72
N VAL A 207 -33.43 7.34 -6.82
CA VAL A 207 -34.48 6.60 -6.15
C VAL A 207 -34.82 7.44 -4.92
N GLU A 208 -36.11 7.57 -4.60
CA GLU A 208 -36.53 8.20 -3.34
C GLU A 208 -35.75 7.55 -2.19
N SER A 209 -35.15 8.39 -1.33
CA SER A 209 -34.41 7.90 -0.17
C SER A 209 -35.35 7.06 0.68
N GLY A 210 -35.02 5.77 0.81
CA GLY A 210 -35.69 4.87 1.73
C GLY A 210 -35.50 5.32 3.19
N PRO A 211 -36.07 4.59 4.16
CA PRO A 211 -35.80 4.85 5.57
C PRO A 211 -34.29 4.79 5.83
N GLU A 212 -33.80 5.73 6.64
CA GLU A 212 -32.40 5.76 7.05
C GLU A 212 -32.08 4.48 7.84
N THR A 213 -31.12 3.71 7.35
CA THR A 213 -30.63 2.47 7.98
C THR A 213 -29.27 2.71 8.63
N ASP A 214 -28.98 1.99 9.72
CA ASP A 214 -27.65 2.03 10.33
C ASP A 214 -26.62 1.45 9.34
N PRO A 215 -25.60 2.24 8.91
CA PRO A 215 -24.60 1.78 7.95
C PRO A 215 -23.87 0.53 8.40
N THR A 216 -23.59 0.40 9.70
CA THR A 216 -22.82 -0.73 10.23
C THR A 216 -23.64 -2.03 10.28
N GLU A 217 -24.95 -1.94 10.46
CA GLU A 217 -25.83 -3.09 10.33
C GLU A 217 -25.98 -3.53 8.88
N ASP A 218 -26.07 -2.57 7.95
CA ASP A 218 -26.14 -2.86 6.51
C ASP A 218 -24.89 -3.60 6.05
N MET A 219 -23.70 -3.15 6.49
CA MET A 219 -22.44 -3.82 6.17
C MET A 219 -22.42 -5.26 6.71
N ALA A 220 -22.94 -5.50 7.90
CA ALA A 220 -23.02 -6.84 8.48
C ALA A 220 -23.97 -7.77 7.70
N ARG A 221 -25.01 -7.19 7.08
CA ARG A 221 -25.92 -7.89 6.14
C ARG A 221 -25.38 -7.93 4.70
N MET A 222 -24.18 -7.41 4.45
CA MET A 222 -23.57 -7.24 3.13
C MET A 222 -24.49 -6.47 2.16
N HIS A 223 -25.18 -5.46 2.66
CA HIS A 223 -26.04 -4.57 1.91
C HIS A 223 -25.35 -3.20 1.72
N SER A 224 -25.54 -2.56 0.57
CA SER A 224 -24.86 -1.30 0.22
C SER A 224 -25.79 -0.34 -0.50
N HIS A 225 -25.60 0.95 -0.27
CA HIS A 225 -26.42 2.05 -0.76
C HIS A 225 -25.60 2.98 -1.66
N ILE A 226 -26.00 3.17 -2.92
CA ILE A 226 -25.21 3.93 -3.91
C ILE A 226 -25.09 5.43 -3.58
N GLU A 227 -26.07 5.96 -2.85
CA GLU A 227 -26.13 7.34 -2.37
C GLU A 227 -25.16 7.60 -1.22
N ARG A 228 -24.82 6.56 -0.44
CA ARG A 228 -24.07 6.65 0.81
C ARG A 228 -22.67 6.04 0.73
N ASP A 229 -22.53 4.94 0.00
CA ASP A 229 -21.37 4.05 0.07
C ASP A 229 -20.54 4.08 -1.23
N VAL A 230 -19.26 3.70 -1.12
CA VAL A 230 -18.42 3.35 -2.28
C VAL A 230 -18.44 1.84 -2.47
N VAL A 231 -18.87 1.40 -3.65
CA VAL A 231 -18.95 0.00 -4.03
C VAL A 231 -18.04 -0.23 -5.24
N VAL A 232 -16.88 -0.85 -5.03
CA VAL A 232 -15.97 -1.27 -6.10
C VAL A 232 -16.33 -2.69 -6.52
N MET A 233 -16.52 -2.91 -7.82
CA MET A 233 -16.89 -4.21 -8.37
C MET A 233 -15.90 -4.63 -9.44
N VAL A 234 -15.38 -5.85 -9.31
CA VAL A 234 -14.60 -6.53 -10.33
C VAL A 234 -15.41 -7.72 -10.82
N GLU A 235 -15.73 -7.74 -12.10
CA GLU A 235 -16.56 -8.78 -12.70
C GLU A 235 -16.01 -9.20 -14.07
N PRO A 236 -16.44 -10.33 -14.63
CA PRO A 236 -16.00 -10.76 -15.94
C PRO A 236 -16.36 -9.72 -17.00
N ALA A 237 -15.44 -9.45 -17.94
CA ALA A 237 -15.77 -8.60 -19.08
C ALA A 237 -16.91 -9.22 -19.91
N LYS A 238 -17.66 -8.38 -20.64
CA LYS A 238 -18.69 -8.90 -21.55
C LYS A 238 -18.04 -9.50 -22.80
N GLY A 239 -18.63 -10.57 -23.33
CA GLY A 239 -18.22 -11.18 -24.60
C GLY A 239 -17.21 -12.32 -24.44
N LYS A 240 -16.64 -12.77 -25.57
CA LYS A 240 -15.80 -13.99 -25.66
C LYS A 240 -14.50 -13.93 -24.85
N HIS A 241 -14.07 -12.75 -24.42
CA HIS A 241 -12.83 -12.53 -23.67
C HIS A 241 -13.05 -12.38 -22.16
N GLY A 242 -14.29 -12.44 -21.68
CA GLY A 242 -14.60 -12.38 -20.25
C GLY A 242 -14.23 -13.67 -19.54
N LYS A 243 -13.29 -13.59 -18.59
CA LYS A 243 -12.94 -14.71 -17.71
C LYS A 243 -13.70 -14.57 -16.39
N LYS A 244 -14.40 -15.62 -15.95
CA LYS A 244 -14.90 -15.68 -14.57
C LYS A 244 -13.72 -15.69 -13.62
N ILE A 245 -13.75 -14.84 -12.59
CA ILE A 245 -12.82 -14.96 -11.47
C ILE A 245 -13.12 -16.33 -10.86
N SER A 246 -12.12 -17.22 -10.82
CA SER A 246 -12.27 -18.50 -10.15
C SER A 246 -12.08 -18.33 -8.65
N LEU A 247 -12.57 -19.27 -7.84
CA LEU A 247 -12.34 -19.23 -6.39
C LEU A 247 -10.84 -19.25 -6.06
N ALA A 248 -10.06 -20.06 -6.79
CA ALA A 248 -8.61 -20.12 -6.65
C ALA A 248 -7.94 -18.79 -6.99
N ASP A 249 -8.33 -18.14 -8.11
CA ASP A 249 -7.80 -16.81 -8.48
C ASP A 249 -8.11 -15.78 -7.37
N PHE A 250 -9.34 -15.80 -6.82
CA PHE A 250 -9.71 -14.90 -5.72
C PHE A 250 -8.94 -15.19 -4.42
N GLN A 251 -8.70 -16.46 -4.09
CA GLN A 251 -7.88 -16.84 -2.94
C GLN A 251 -6.43 -16.36 -3.10
N THR A 252 -5.83 -16.52 -4.29
CA THR A 252 -4.50 -15.96 -4.61
C THR A 252 -4.47 -14.43 -4.48
N TRP A 253 -5.55 -13.74 -4.86
CA TRP A 253 -5.62 -12.29 -4.65
C TRP A 253 -5.62 -11.93 -3.16
N VAL A 254 -6.30 -12.70 -2.32
CA VAL A 254 -6.37 -12.48 -0.87
C VAL A 254 -5.02 -12.73 -0.17
N GLU A 255 -4.18 -13.62 -0.69
CA GLU A 255 -2.86 -13.93 -0.12
C GLU A 255 -1.86 -12.75 -0.11
N VAL A 256 -2.15 -11.66 -0.82
CA VAL A 256 -1.31 -10.43 -0.77
C VAL A 256 -1.50 -9.61 0.50
N THR A 257 -2.44 -9.99 1.35
CA THR A 257 -2.73 -9.29 2.60
C THR A 257 -2.31 -10.15 3.78
N LEU A 258 -2.03 -9.53 4.92
CA LEU A 258 -1.69 -10.24 6.16
C LEU A 258 -2.85 -10.28 7.15
N ASP A 259 -3.83 -9.38 7.03
CA ASP A 259 -4.73 -9.06 8.15
C ASP A 259 -6.05 -9.88 8.19
N ILE A 260 -6.33 -10.71 7.19
CA ILE A 260 -7.60 -11.45 7.11
C ILE A 260 -7.53 -12.76 7.90
N ARG A 261 -8.20 -12.75 9.06
CA ARG A 261 -8.33 -13.91 9.96
C ARG A 261 -9.05 -15.05 9.25
N GLY A 262 -8.45 -16.24 9.31
CA GLY A 262 -9.00 -17.46 8.72
C GLY A 262 -8.47 -17.81 7.33
N ILE A 263 -7.72 -16.92 6.67
CA ILE A 263 -7.11 -17.21 5.36
C ILE A 263 -5.68 -16.71 5.20
N SER A 264 -5.41 -15.43 5.50
CA SER A 264 -4.10 -14.81 5.24
C SER A 264 -3.39 -14.29 6.48
N TYR A 265 -4.04 -14.38 7.65
CA TYR A 265 -3.42 -14.05 8.93
C TYR A 265 -2.63 -15.24 9.50
N PRO A 266 -1.37 -15.01 9.94
CA PRO A 266 -0.51 -16.05 10.48
C PRO A 266 -1.03 -16.66 11.78
N SER A 267 -0.80 -17.96 11.95
CA SER A 267 -1.14 -18.68 13.18
C SER A 267 -0.23 -18.31 14.35
N GLN A 268 1.00 -17.86 14.07
CA GLN A 268 1.98 -17.45 15.06
C GLN A 268 2.63 -16.13 14.68
N VAL A 269 2.22 -15.05 15.36
CA VAL A 269 2.75 -13.69 15.16
C VAL A 269 2.83 -12.96 16.49
N ILE A 270 3.88 -12.16 16.65
CA ILE A 270 4.04 -11.23 17.76
C ILE A 270 3.84 -9.83 17.19
N GLU A 271 2.61 -9.31 17.34
CA GLU A 271 2.26 -7.95 16.92
C GLU A 271 2.90 -6.94 17.86
N THR A 272 3.59 -5.91 17.35
CA THR A 272 4.17 -4.83 18.18
C THR A 272 3.81 -3.45 17.63
N ASP A 273 4.18 -2.39 18.33
CA ASP A 273 3.98 -1.01 17.89
C ASP A 273 4.87 -0.61 16.70
N VAL A 274 6.07 -1.20 16.61
CA VAL A 274 7.07 -0.90 15.57
C VAL A 274 7.01 -1.86 14.36
N GLY A 275 6.20 -2.92 14.44
CA GLY A 275 6.06 -3.95 13.41
C GLY A 275 5.76 -5.32 13.99
N ASP A 276 5.54 -6.32 13.16
CA ASP A 276 5.13 -7.64 13.62
C ASP A 276 6.17 -8.69 13.22
N LEU A 277 6.53 -9.53 14.19
CA LEU A 277 7.40 -10.69 13.97
C LEU A 277 6.53 -11.91 13.67
N ILE A 278 6.64 -12.46 12.47
CA ILE A 278 5.84 -13.60 12.02
C ILE A 278 6.68 -14.87 12.13
N LEU A 279 6.31 -15.73 13.07
CA LEU A 279 6.99 -17.00 13.34
C LEU A 279 6.37 -18.18 12.57
N ASP A 280 5.20 -17.96 11.95
CA ASP A 280 4.52 -18.97 11.15
C ASP A 280 5.37 -19.37 9.91
N PRO A 281 5.77 -20.65 9.78
CA PRO A 281 6.61 -21.11 8.69
C PRO A 281 6.03 -20.89 7.28
N HIS A 282 4.71 -20.76 7.13
CA HIS A 282 4.09 -20.47 5.82
C HIS A 282 4.41 -19.06 5.30
N PHE A 283 4.88 -18.18 6.19
CA PHE A 283 5.21 -16.79 5.93
C PHE A 283 6.72 -16.52 5.89
N CYS A 284 7.56 -17.56 5.98
CA CYS A 284 9.02 -17.44 5.85
C CYS A 284 9.41 -16.64 4.60
N GLY A 285 10.27 -15.64 4.77
CA GLY A 285 10.78 -14.81 3.69
C GLY A 285 9.79 -13.78 3.14
N ARG A 286 8.54 -13.74 3.66
CA ARG A 286 7.54 -12.77 3.24
C ARG A 286 7.67 -11.49 4.06
N ILE A 287 7.69 -10.37 3.34
CA ILE A 287 7.77 -9.04 3.93
C ILE A 287 6.51 -8.27 3.60
N TYR A 288 5.91 -7.68 4.62
CA TYR A 288 4.71 -6.88 4.52
C TYR A 288 5.00 -5.45 4.98
N LEU A 289 4.28 -4.49 4.40
CA LEU A 289 4.22 -3.11 4.87
C LEU A 289 2.76 -2.76 5.12
N GLN A 290 2.43 -2.46 6.37
CA GLN A 290 1.07 -2.23 6.87
C GLN A 290 0.08 -3.33 6.43
N GLY A 291 0.54 -4.58 6.46
CA GLY A 291 -0.23 -5.76 6.09
C GLY A 291 -0.33 -6.03 4.59
N MET A 292 0.32 -5.23 3.73
CA MET A 292 0.40 -5.49 2.29
C MET A 292 1.70 -6.20 1.96
N LEU A 293 1.63 -7.37 1.33
CA LEU A 293 2.80 -8.12 0.87
C LEU A 293 3.60 -7.26 -0.11
N LEU A 294 4.91 -7.20 0.08
CA LEU A 294 5.81 -6.51 -0.83
C LEU A 294 6.30 -7.50 -1.91
N PRO A 295 6.39 -7.07 -3.19
CA PRO A 295 7.06 -7.85 -4.22
C PRO A 295 8.50 -8.18 -3.79
N ALA A 296 8.99 -9.38 -4.14
CA ALA A 296 10.26 -9.92 -3.68
C ALA A 296 11.38 -8.86 -3.64
N THR A 297 11.96 -8.67 -2.45
CA THR A 297 13.02 -7.70 -2.19
C THR A 297 14.26 -7.98 -3.04
N SER A 298 15.00 -6.90 -3.34
CA SER A 298 16.25 -6.90 -4.10
C SER A 298 17.34 -7.80 -3.49
N SER A 299 17.19 -8.27 -2.25
CA SER A 299 18.06 -9.28 -1.64
C SER A 299 17.72 -10.70 -2.10
N ARG A 300 17.77 -10.96 -3.41
CA ARG A 300 17.66 -12.32 -3.97
C ARG A 300 18.77 -13.27 -3.50
N LEU A 301 19.80 -12.75 -2.82
CA LEU A 301 20.99 -13.51 -2.41
C LEU A 301 20.86 -14.16 -1.04
N LYS A 302 20.09 -13.57 -0.10
CA LYS A 302 19.82 -14.15 1.23
C LYS A 302 18.39 -13.77 1.68
N PRO A 303 17.41 -14.68 1.55
CA PRO A 303 16.05 -14.41 2.00
C PRO A 303 15.99 -14.42 3.54
N TYR A 304 15.04 -13.65 4.10
CA TYR A 304 14.68 -13.79 5.51
C TYR A 304 14.21 -15.20 5.81
N LYS A 305 14.56 -15.69 7.00
CA LYS A 305 14.09 -16.98 7.49
C LYS A 305 12.74 -16.86 8.18
N LEU A 306 12.39 -15.69 8.70
CA LEU A 306 11.07 -15.39 9.26
C LEU A 306 10.28 -14.45 8.35
N GLY A 307 9.02 -14.18 8.72
CA GLY A 307 8.21 -13.15 8.09
C GLY A 307 8.18 -11.88 8.93
N TYR A 308 8.04 -10.73 8.27
CA TYR A 308 8.02 -9.43 8.94
C TYR A 308 6.91 -8.55 8.37
N ASN A 309 6.22 -7.81 9.24
CA ASN A 309 5.31 -6.74 8.83
C ASN A 309 5.78 -5.41 9.41
N PHE A 310 6.18 -4.48 8.55
CA PHE A 310 6.61 -3.15 8.96
C PHE A 310 5.40 -2.22 9.12
N THR A 311 5.38 -1.38 10.16
CA THR A 311 4.39 -0.31 10.31
C THR A 311 4.72 0.93 9.48
N GLN A 312 6.01 1.14 9.24
CA GLN A 312 6.55 2.28 8.51
C GLN A 312 7.55 1.81 7.47
N GLY A 313 7.67 2.55 6.38
CA GLY A 313 8.61 2.24 5.31
C GLY A 313 8.38 3.10 4.08
N ARG A 314 9.46 3.37 3.33
CA ARG A 314 9.37 4.03 2.03
C ARG A 314 9.48 2.98 0.94
N VAL A 315 8.48 2.95 0.08
CA VAL A 315 8.49 2.11 -1.11
C VAL A 315 8.43 2.99 -2.35
N ASN A 316 9.05 2.53 -3.44
CA ASN A 316 8.85 3.16 -4.73
C ASN A 316 7.42 2.88 -5.24
N ARG A 317 7.12 3.42 -6.42
CA ARG A 317 5.84 3.21 -7.08
C ARG A 317 5.47 1.73 -7.28
N ASP A 318 6.46 0.90 -7.58
CA ASP A 318 6.29 -0.55 -7.77
C ASP A 318 6.34 -1.32 -6.44
N ARG A 319 6.23 -0.60 -5.32
CA ARG A 319 6.23 -1.11 -3.95
C ARG A 319 7.48 -1.91 -3.59
N GLN A 320 8.57 -1.70 -4.31
CA GLN A 320 9.88 -2.23 -3.94
C GLN A 320 10.42 -1.38 -2.78
N ILE A 321 10.95 -2.06 -1.77
CA ILE A 321 11.60 -1.44 -0.62
C ILE A 321 12.77 -0.58 -1.14
N LEU A 322 12.71 0.73 -0.90
CA LEU A 322 13.81 1.67 -1.21
C LEU A 322 14.74 1.90 -0.01
N VAL A 323 14.65 1.03 0.99
CA VAL A 323 15.31 1.20 2.28
C VAL A 323 16.79 0.85 2.13
N ASP A 324 17.65 1.70 2.68
CA ASP A 324 19.07 1.40 2.89
C ASP A 324 19.16 0.08 3.68
N LYS A 325 20.08 -0.82 3.32
CA LYS A 325 20.28 -2.08 4.07
C LYS A 325 20.44 -1.85 5.57
N HIS A 326 21.07 -0.74 5.95
CA HIS A 326 21.23 -0.37 7.35
C HIS A 326 19.91 0.04 8.01
N GLU A 327 19.07 0.82 7.32
CA GLU A 327 17.73 1.18 7.79
C GLU A 327 16.83 -0.06 7.91
N GLU A 328 16.94 -1.00 6.97
CA GLU A 328 16.18 -2.26 6.98
C GLU A 328 16.60 -3.12 8.18
N ALA A 329 17.91 -3.33 8.37
CA ALA A 329 18.45 -4.07 9.52
C ALA A 329 18.03 -3.42 10.84
N ASN A 330 18.05 -2.08 10.92
CA ASN A 330 17.60 -1.36 12.12
C ASN A 330 16.10 -1.55 12.37
N ALA A 331 15.25 -1.52 11.34
CA ALA A 331 13.81 -1.76 11.48
C ALA A 331 13.52 -3.21 11.94
N VAL A 332 14.19 -4.21 11.33
CA VAL A 332 14.08 -5.62 11.74
C VAL A 332 14.51 -5.81 13.19
N ARG A 333 15.63 -5.20 13.58
CA ARG A 333 16.09 -5.23 14.97
C ARG A 333 15.08 -4.60 15.93
N GLN A 334 14.48 -3.46 15.60
CA GLN A 334 13.44 -2.83 16.44
C GLN A 334 12.27 -3.78 16.68
N ILE A 335 11.82 -4.49 15.62
CA ILE A 335 10.79 -5.52 15.73
C ILE A 335 11.22 -6.64 16.69
N TRP A 336 12.44 -7.15 16.56
CA TRP A 336 12.97 -8.17 17.48
C TRP A 336 12.99 -7.71 18.93
N GLU A 337 13.50 -6.51 19.22
CA GLU A 337 13.57 -5.99 20.58
C GLU A 337 12.18 -5.81 21.18
N SER A 338 11.25 -5.22 20.43
CA SER A 338 9.86 -5.04 20.89
C SER A 338 9.16 -6.40 21.09
N ALA A 339 9.40 -7.38 20.21
CA ALA A 339 8.87 -8.73 20.35
C ALA A 339 9.45 -9.47 21.57
N ILE A 340 10.75 -9.33 21.85
CA ILE A 340 11.40 -9.87 23.06
C ILE A 340 10.80 -9.24 24.32
N GLN A 341 10.62 -7.92 24.34
CA GLN A 341 10.01 -7.23 25.47
C GLN A 341 8.57 -7.71 25.72
N LYS A 342 7.82 -7.94 24.64
CA LYS A 342 6.42 -8.38 24.72
C LYS A 342 6.28 -9.86 25.13
N ASN A 343 7.17 -10.74 24.66
CA ASN A 343 7.10 -12.17 24.95
C ASN A 343 8.48 -12.85 25.02
N GLU A 344 9.28 -12.45 26.01
CA GLU A 344 10.67 -12.90 26.19
C GLU A 344 10.80 -14.42 26.16
N LYS A 345 9.92 -15.14 26.86
CA LYS A 345 9.99 -16.60 27.00
C LYS A 345 9.91 -17.34 25.66
N VAL A 346 9.15 -16.80 24.71
CA VAL A 346 8.96 -17.40 23.38
C VAL A 346 9.99 -16.86 22.40
N VAL A 347 10.23 -15.55 22.40
CA VAL A 347 11.00 -14.87 21.33
C VAL A 347 12.51 -14.91 21.59
N LEU A 348 12.96 -14.72 22.84
CA LEU A 348 14.39 -14.66 23.15
C LEU A 348 15.13 -15.96 22.77
N PRO A 349 14.61 -17.18 23.03
CA PRO A 349 15.28 -18.41 22.59
C PRO A 349 15.43 -18.49 21.07
N VAL A 350 14.43 -18.03 20.31
CA VAL A 350 14.47 -18.02 18.84
C VAL A 350 15.54 -17.03 18.36
N TYR A 351 15.59 -15.83 18.95
CA TYR A 351 16.59 -14.84 18.57
C TYR A 351 18.03 -15.31 18.86
N VAL A 352 18.24 -15.94 20.02
CA VAL A 352 19.54 -16.52 20.39
C VAL A 352 19.95 -17.67 19.46
N ASP A 353 18.99 -18.51 19.04
CA ASP A 353 19.23 -19.56 18.05
C ASP A 353 19.69 -18.97 16.72
N PHE A 354 19.05 -17.88 16.27
CA PHE A 354 19.42 -17.18 15.05
C PHE A 354 20.83 -16.59 15.10
N LEU A 355 21.18 -15.93 16.20
CA LEU A 355 22.53 -15.39 16.38
C LEU A 355 23.58 -16.50 16.28
N ARG A 356 23.35 -17.64 16.95
CA ARG A 356 24.30 -18.77 16.98
C ARG A 356 24.40 -19.54 15.67
N ASN A 357 23.25 -19.84 15.06
CA ASN A 357 23.15 -20.84 13.98
C ASN A 357 22.98 -20.19 12.60
N PHE A 358 22.59 -18.93 12.55
CA PHE A 358 22.35 -18.18 11.32
C PHE A 358 22.91 -16.75 11.37
N PRO A 359 24.18 -16.53 11.75
CA PRO A 359 24.75 -15.19 11.96
C PRO A 359 24.80 -14.34 10.68
N GLU A 360 24.69 -14.96 9.51
CA GLU A 360 24.66 -14.27 8.22
C GLU A 360 23.24 -14.03 7.67
N ALA A 361 22.20 -14.38 8.42
CA ALA A 361 20.82 -14.17 8.00
C ALA A 361 20.43 -12.69 8.14
N PRO A 362 19.64 -12.15 7.19
CA PRO A 362 19.19 -10.77 7.27
C PRO A 362 18.34 -10.50 8.54
N ASP A 363 17.74 -11.54 9.12
CA ASP A 363 17.01 -11.50 10.39
C ASP A 363 17.83 -10.97 11.58
N VAL A 364 19.16 -11.10 11.54
CA VAL A 364 20.10 -10.66 12.61
C VAL A 364 21.23 -9.78 12.07
N GLU A 365 21.05 -9.21 10.87
CA GLU A 365 22.04 -8.33 10.25
C GLU A 365 22.37 -7.15 11.17
N SER A 366 23.67 -6.85 11.30
CA SER A 366 24.18 -5.73 12.13
C SER A 366 23.76 -5.77 13.61
N ALA A 367 23.37 -6.94 14.15
CA ALA A 367 22.98 -7.09 15.56
C ALA A 367 24.11 -6.73 16.54
N ASP A 368 25.37 -6.94 16.16
CA ASP A 368 26.58 -6.59 16.92
C ASP A 368 26.67 -5.08 17.19
N VAL A 369 26.30 -4.26 16.21
CA VAL A 369 26.35 -2.80 16.31
C VAL A 369 25.06 -2.22 16.86
N LEU A 370 23.91 -2.71 16.41
CA LEU A 370 22.64 -2.01 16.58
C LEU A 370 21.86 -2.39 17.86
N LEU A 371 22.10 -3.55 18.47
CA LEU A 371 21.34 -4.02 19.63
C LEU A 371 21.45 -3.08 20.83
N GLY A 372 20.33 -2.81 21.50
CA GLY A 372 20.28 -2.05 22.74
C GLY A 372 20.79 -2.84 23.94
N ASP A 373 21.29 -2.12 24.95
CA ASP A 373 21.93 -2.72 26.12
C ASP A 373 21.00 -3.63 26.93
N ALA A 374 19.70 -3.30 26.98
CA ALA A 374 18.69 -4.11 27.65
C ALA A 374 18.58 -5.50 26.99
N THR A 375 18.46 -5.56 25.67
CA THR A 375 18.38 -6.81 24.90
C THR A 375 19.68 -7.59 24.98
N LYS A 376 20.84 -6.93 24.87
CA LYS A 376 22.16 -7.54 25.08
C LYS A 376 22.25 -8.23 26.45
N THR A 377 21.73 -7.57 27.49
CA THR A 377 21.68 -8.13 28.86
C THR A 377 20.79 -9.36 28.95
N LEU A 378 19.64 -9.37 28.27
CA LEU A 378 18.74 -10.53 28.23
C LEU A 378 19.40 -11.72 27.53
N ILE A 379 20.01 -11.48 26.36
CA ILE A 379 20.77 -12.49 25.63
C ILE A 379 21.87 -13.05 26.53
N TRP A 380 22.68 -12.19 27.15
CA TRP A 380 23.74 -12.59 28.07
C TRP A 380 23.24 -13.51 29.19
N ARG A 381 22.15 -13.12 29.87
CA ARG A 381 21.55 -13.93 30.94
C ARG A 381 21.11 -15.30 30.41
N ARG A 382 20.49 -15.34 29.24
CA ARG A 382 20.05 -16.60 28.62
C ARG A 382 21.23 -17.52 28.31
N LEU A 383 22.27 -16.98 27.68
CA LEU A 383 23.50 -17.70 27.36
C LEU A 383 24.17 -18.27 28.63
N LEU A 384 24.21 -17.48 29.71
CA LEU A 384 24.74 -17.92 30.99
C LEU A 384 23.90 -19.05 31.61
N CYS A 385 22.56 -18.96 31.51
CA CYS A 385 21.66 -20.02 31.95
C CYS A 385 21.86 -21.32 31.17
N ASP A 386 22.01 -21.27 29.84
CA ASP A 386 22.22 -22.44 28.99
C ASP A 386 23.46 -23.26 29.40
N THR A 387 24.48 -22.60 29.97
CA THR A 387 25.74 -23.23 30.39
C THR A 387 25.79 -23.56 31.90
N GLY A 388 24.68 -23.35 32.61
CA GLY A 388 24.62 -23.50 34.06
C GLY A 388 25.56 -22.55 34.82
N GLY A 389 25.89 -21.40 34.23
CA GLY A 389 26.80 -20.39 34.79
C GLY A 389 28.28 -20.78 34.76
N LYS A 390 28.64 -21.82 34.00
CA LYS A 390 30.00 -22.40 34.01
C LYS A 390 30.88 -21.95 32.86
N GLN A 391 30.33 -21.28 31.86
CA GLN A 391 31.06 -20.84 30.67
C GLN A 391 30.79 -19.36 30.39
N PHE A 392 31.78 -18.72 29.77
CA PHE A 392 31.69 -17.36 29.28
C PHE A 392 31.90 -17.39 27.77
N TYR A 393 31.08 -16.65 27.03
CA TYR A 393 31.21 -16.50 25.58
C TYR A 393 32.21 -15.37 25.30
N TYR A 394 33.02 -15.48 24.25
CA TYR A 394 33.93 -14.39 23.86
C TYR A 394 34.15 -14.40 22.35
N SER A 395 34.46 -13.22 21.81
CA SER A 395 34.85 -13.03 20.41
C SER A 395 36.33 -13.21 20.21
N GLU A 396 36.75 -13.94 19.17
CA GLU A 396 38.16 -13.95 18.74
C GLU A 396 38.54 -12.73 17.88
N LYS A 397 37.57 -11.96 17.36
CA LYS A 397 37.82 -10.82 16.47
C LYS A 397 37.97 -9.50 17.22
N SER A 398 39.05 -9.33 17.99
CA SER A 398 39.80 -8.07 18.23
C SER A 398 40.78 -8.17 19.41
N PRO A 399 42.08 -8.43 19.18
CA PRO A 399 43.10 -8.36 20.23
C PRO A 399 43.61 -6.93 20.51
N SER A 400 43.23 -5.93 19.71
CA SER A 400 43.80 -4.60 19.78
C SER A 400 42.88 -3.62 20.51
N GLN A 401 43.23 -3.39 21.78
CA GLN A 401 42.72 -2.37 22.72
C GLN A 401 41.44 -2.73 23.49
N VAL A 402 41.57 -3.61 24.49
CA VAL A 402 40.75 -3.46 25.70
C VAL A 402 41.65 -3.51 26.93
N SER A 403 41.74 -2.37 27.65
CA SER A 403 42.32 -2.36 28.99
C SER A 403 41.34 -3.05 29.95
N ALA A 404 41.88 -3.91 30.79
CA ALA A 404 41.14 -4.81 31.67
C ALA A 404 40.46 -4.12 32.88
N THR A 405 39.76 -3.01 32.66
CA THR A 405 39.10 -2.26 33.75
C THR A 405 37.60 -2.02 33.59
N ASN A 406 36.98 -2.41 32.47
CA ASN A 406 35.51 -2.40 32.34
C ASN A 406 34.98 -3.77 31.91
N HIS A 407 34.64 -4.60 32.90
CA HIS A 407 34.08 -5.95 32.73
C HIS A 407 32.69 -6.01 32.05
N SER A 408 32.12 -4.87 31.64
CA SER A 408 30.77 -4.78 31.07
C SER A 408 30.72 -4.69 29.52
N MET A 409 31.85 -4.58 28.82
CA MET A 409 31.84 -4.21 27.39
C MET A 409 32.48 -5.20 26.39
N ILE A 410 33.03 -6.34 26.81
CA ILE A 410 33.83 -7.22 25.91
C ILE A 410 33.00 -8.33 25.22
N LEU A 411 31.71 -8.46 25.52
CA LEU A 411 31.06 -9.78 25.45
C LEU A 411 30.07 -10.00 24.30
N PHE A 412 30.10 -9.17 23.27
CA PHE A 412 29.35 -9.41 22.04
C PHE A 412 30.18 -9.04 20.81
N THR A 413 31.04 -9.94 20.38
CA THR A 413 31.30 -10.04 18.95
C THR A 413 31.18 -11.52 18.59
N PHE A 414 30.02 -11.85 18.03
CA PHE A 414 29.75 -13.11 17.33
C PHE A 414 29.80 -14.37 18.21
N LEU A 415 28.69 -14.60 18.92
CA LEU A 415 28.02 -15.89 18.69
C LEU A 415 27.49 -15.91 17.25
#